data_AF-A0A822C4D3-F1
#
_entry.id   AF-A0A822C4D3-F1
#
_cell.length_a   1.000
_cell.length_b   1.000
_cell.length_c   1.000
_cell.angle_alpha   90.00
_cell.angle_beta   90.00
_cell.angle_gamma   90.00
#
_symmetry.space_group_name_H-M   'P 1'
#
loop_
_entity.id
_entity.type
_entity.pdbx_description
1 polymer ?
#
loop_
_entity_poly.entity_id
_entity_poly.type
_entity_poly.pdbx_seq_one_letter_code
_entity_poly.pdbx_strand_id
1 'polypeptide(L)'
;SPARHVSSDPISDMKISPSKSLSPSPPIEDEDDGLSKHRRVLFTVGKVSIKIKHCILRKDPTYNGYGLVLRYQNGLHLIDQVEDDSPAYIAGLREDDIILYADKKNVQQLTHDDVKILIRKLSIKNMDIDLILM
;
A
#
# COMPACT_ATOMS: atom_id res chain seq x y z
N SER A 1 -53.99 24.28 34.94
CA SER A 1 -53.46 25.50 35.55
C SER A 1 -52.31 26.05 34.71
N PRO A 2 -52.21 27.38 34.51
CA PRO A 2 -51.34 28.00 33.50
C PRO A 2 -50.01 28.57 34.05
N ALA A 3 -49.16 28.98 33.10
CA ALA A 3 -48.02 29.93 33.19
C ALA A 3 -46.73 29.41 33.86
N ARG A 4 -45.50 29.71 33.39
CA ARG A 4 -44.97 30.97 32.85
C ARG A 4 -43.75 30.75 31.93
N HIS A 5 -43.69 31.53 30.86
CA HIS A 5 -42.45 31.98 30.23
C HIS A 5 -41.66 32.87 31.21
N VAL A 6 -40.34 32.73 31.26
CA VAL A 6 -39.40 33.85 31.51
C VAL A 6 -38.14 33.61 30.67
N SER A 7 -37.97 34.48 29.68
CA SER A 7 -36.72 34.83 29.02
C SER A 7 -35.88 35.71 29.95
N SER A 8 -34.54 35.58 29.91
CA SER A 8 -33.61 36.71 30.06
C SER A 8 -32.15 36.24 29.89
N ASP A 9 -31.56 36.62 28.76
CA ASP A 9 -30.12 36.82 28.64
C ASP A 9 -29.67 38.01 29.52
N PRO A 10 -28.40 38.06 29.91
CA PRO A 10 -27.69 39.33 29.82
C PRO A 10 -26.37 39.23 29.05
N ILE A 11 -26.14 40.30 28.28
CA ILE A 11 -25.01 40.63 27.41
C ILE A 11 -23.82 41.18 28.23
N SER A 12 -22.63 41.20 27.60
CA SER A 12 -21.35 41.86 27.93
C SER A 12 -20.44 41.11 28.91
N ASP A 13 -19.20 40.77 28.56
CA ASP A 13 -18.14 41.74 28.27
C ASP A 13 -17.24 41.41 27.07
N MET A 14 -17.11 42.42 26.20
CA MET A 14 -16.09 42.55 25.17
C MET A 14 -14.89 43.25 25.82
N LYS A 15 -13.75 42.57 25.98
CA LYS A 15 -12.45 43.22 26.22
C LYS A 15 -11.50 42.88 25.09
N ILE A 16 -11.19 43.90 24.29
CA ILE A 16 -10.19 43.88 23.23
C ILE A 16 -8.89 44.52 23.75
N SER A 17 -7.77 44.05 23.17
CA SER A 17 -6.43 44.65 22.99
C SER A 17 -5.37 44.55 24.10
N PRO A 18 -4.04 44.58 23.78
CA PRO A 18 -3.36 44.52 22.46
C PRO A 18 -2.11 43.59 22.35
N SER A 19 -1.80 43.24 21.08
CA SER A 19 -0.49 42.98 20.42
C SER A 19 0.64 42.11 21.03
N LYS A 20 0.93 41.01 20.29
CA LYS A 20 2.20 40.65 19.63
C LYS A 20 3.42 40.27 20.50
N SER A 21 3.73 38.97 20.53
CA SER A 21 5.12 38.47 20.55
C SER A 21 5.22 37.17 19.75
N LEU A 22 5.98 37.19 18.66
CA LEU A 22 6.45 35.98 17.98
C LEU A 22 7.51 35.32 18.87
N SER A 23 7.37 34.03 19.14
CA SER A 23 8.46 33.17 19.60
C SER A 23 8.35 31.81 18.90
N PRO A 24 9.49 31.17 18.63
CA PRO A 24 9.66 30.25 17.51
C PRO A 24 9.03 28.88 17.76
N SER A 25 8.49 28.29 16.70
CA SER A 25 8.09 26.89 16.66
C SER A 25 9.27 26.01 17.07
N PRO A 26 9.07 24.96 17.89
CA PRO A 26 10.09 23.95 18.10
C PRO A 26 10.45 23.31 16.73
N PRO A 27 11.68 22.81 16.53
CA PRO A 27 11.96 21.91 15.43
C PRO A 27 10.96 20.77 15.55
N ILE A 28 10.18 20.53 14.50
CA ILE A 28 9.45 19.27 14.38
C ILE A 28 10.54 18.24 14.14
N GLU A 29 10.98 17.62 15.24
CA GLU A 29 11.88 16.48 15.26
C GLU A 29 11.16 15.32 14.56
N ASP A 30 11.76 14.86 13.45
CA ASP A 30 11.61 13.54 12.84
C ASP A 30 10.20 12.92 12.91
N GLU A 31 9.26 13.51 12.18
CA GLU A 31 8.10 12.75 11.72
C GLU A 31 8.61 11.70 10.73
N ASP A 32 8.78 10.48 11.25
CA ASP A 32 8.91 9.20 10.56
C ASP A 32 7.95 9.15 9.37
N ASP A 33 8.41 9.64 8.21
CA ASP A 33 7.73 9.46 6.93
C ASP A 33 7.76 7.96 6.65
N GLY A 34 6.62 7.31 6.92
CA GLY A 34 6.39 5.87 6.91
C GLY A 34 6.72 5.18 5.58
N LEU A 35 8.01 5.10 5.25
CA LEU A 35 8.57 4.53 4.03
C LEU A 35 8.62 2.99 4.08
N SER A 36 8.23 2.36 5.17
CA SER A 36 8.50 0.93 5.40
C SER A 36 7.30 0.01 5.15
N LYS A 37 6.71 0.04 3.95
CA LYS A 37 5.87 -1.08 3.47
C LYS A 37 6.38 -1.77 2.20
N HIS A 38 7.33 -1.16 1.49
CA HIS A 38 7.95 -1.76 0.30
C HIS A 38 9.44 -1.48 0.31
N ARG A 39 10.24 -2.38 0.92
CA ARG A 39 11.70 -2.27 0.89
C ARG A 39 12.18 -2.46 -0.55
N ARG A 40 12.27 -1.36 -1.29
CA ARG A 40 12.80 -1.31 -2.65
C ARG A 40 14.31 -1.31 -2.55
N VAL A 41 14.94 -2.43 -2.91
CA VAL A 41 16.39 -2.52 -2.94
C VAL A 41 16.84 -2.28 -4.37
N LEU A 42 17.68 -1.26 -4.56
CA LEU A 42 18.33 -0.96 -5.83
C LEU A 42 19.71 -1.61 -5.82
N PHE A 43 19.95 -2.53 -6.74
CA PHE A 43 21.27 -3.11 -6.98
C PHE A 43 21.83 -2.51 -8.26
N THR A 44 23.03 -1.94 -8.20
CA THR A 44 23.68 -1.37 -9.37
C THR A 44 24.86 -2.26 -9.73
N VAL A 45 24.84 -2.87 -10.91
CA VAL A 45 25.99 -3.60 -11.47
C VAL A 45 26.40 -2.87 -12.76
N GLY A 46 27.47 -2.07 -12.69
CA GLY A 46 27.86 -1.17 -13.78
C GLY A 46 26.87 0.00 -13.94
N LYS A 47 26.32 0.21 -15.16
CA LYS A 47 25.27 1.21 -15.45
C LYS A 47 23.84 0.67 -15.32
N VAL A 48 23.66 -0.61 -14.97
CA VAL A 48 22.34 -1.25 -14.89
C VAL A 48 21.83 -1.18 -13.45
N SER A 49 20.70 -0.53 -13.25
CA SER A 49 19.98 -0.47 -11.96
C SER A 49 18.86 -1.50 -11.93
N ILE A 50 18.99 -2.50 -11.07
CA ILE A 50 17.98 -3.53 -10.82
C ILE A 50 17.19 -3.11 -9.58
N LYS A 51 15.85 -3.07 -9.69
CA LYS A 51 14.97 -2.68 -8.58
C LYS A 51 14.17 -3.88 -8.10
N ILE A 52 14.52 -4.42 -6.93
CA ILE A 52 13.73 -5.48 -6.31
C ILE A 52 12.59 -4.86 -5.51
N LYS A 53 11.38 -5.41 -5.68
CA LYS A 53 10.19 -5.05 -4.92
C LYS A 53 9.80 -6.22 -4.00
N HIS A 54 9.41 -5.89 -2.78
CA HIS A 54 8.74 -6.80 -1.87
C HIS A 54 7.30 -6.31 -1.72
N CYS A 55 6.34 -7.15 -2.12
CA CYS A 55 4.92 -6.82 -2.17
C CYS A 55 4.12 -7.86 -1.39
N ILE A 56 3.13 -7.41 -0.62
CA ILE A 56 2.25 -8.29 0.15
C ILE A 56 0.84 -8.16 -0.44
N LEU A 57 0.38 -9.20 -1.12
CA LEU A 57 -0.99 -9.31 -1.63
C LEU A 57 -1.91 -9.74 -0.48
N ARG A 58 -2.71 -8.80 0.01
CA ARG A 58 -3.72 -9.09 1.05
C ARG A 58 -5.03 -9.48 0.41
N LYS A 59 -5.67 -10.52 0.94
CA LYS A 59 -7.02 -10.89 0.51
C LYS A 59 -8.03 -9.84 0.96
N ASP A 60 -8.84 -9.38 0.01
CA ASP A 60 -9.97 -8.51 0.28
C ASP A 60 -11.27 -9.34 0.19
N PRO A 61 -12.07 -9.44 1.25
CA PRO A 61 -13.32 -10.21 1.24
C PRO A 61 -14.39 -9.64 0.30
N THR A 62 -14.26 -8.37 -0.10
CA THR A 62 -15.19 -7.67 -1.00
C THR A 62 -14.77 -7.75 -2.46
N TYR A 63 -13.56 -8.24 -2.75
CA TYR A 63 -13.00 -8.31 -4.09
C TYR A 63 -12.77 -9.77 -4.53
N ASN A 64 -13.13 -10.11 -5.77
CA ASN A 64 -12.96 -11.47 -6.27
C ASN A 64 -11.54 -11.69 -6.81
N GLY A 65 -10.67 -12.26 -5.98
CA GLY A 65 -9.27 -12.56 -6.34
C GLY A 65 -8.33 -11.42 -5.94
N TYR A 66 -7.36 -11.09 -6.80
CA TYR A 66 -6.39 -10.02 -6.52
C TYR A 66 -6.32 -8.93 -7.60
N GLY A 67 -6.99 -9.11 -8.75
CA GLY A 67 -7.00 -8.12 -9.83
C GLY A 67 -5.70 -8.03 -10.60
N LEU A 68 -5.11 -9.19 -10.91
CA LEU A 68 -3.89 -9.27 -11.71
C LEU A 68 -4.00 -10.38 -12.76
N VAL A 69 -3.36 -10.16 -13.89
CA VAL A 69 -3.21 -11.15 -14.97
C VAL A 69 -1.73 -11.52 -15.08
N LEU A 70 -1.44 -12.82 -15.25
CA LEU A 70 -0.08 -13.33 -15.44
C LEU A 70 0.17 -13.69 -16.90
N ARG A 71 1.30 -13.24 -17.43
CA ARG A 71 1.84 -13.62 -18.74
C ARG A 71 3.16 -14.36 -18.55
N TYR A 72 3.42 -15.33 -19.43
CA TYR A 72 4.70 -16.02 -19.49
C TYR A 72 5.40 -15.68 -20.80
N GLN A 73 6.59 -15.10 -20.71
CA GLN A 73 7.34 -14.67 -21.88
C GLN A 73 8.84 -14.86 -21.62
N ASN A 74 9.56 -15.42 -22.60
CA ASN A 74 11.02 -15.58 -22.56
C ASN A 74 11.54 -16.27 -21.29
N GLY A 75 10.79 -17.24 -20.76
CA GLY A 75 11.17 -17.95 -19.54
C GLY A 75 10.80 -17.25 -18.23
N LEU A 76 10.15 -16.08 -18.30
CA LEU A 76 9.83 -15.24 -17.15
C LEU A 76 8.33 -15.18 -16.89
N HIS A 77 7.95 -15.11 -15.62
CA HIS A 77 6.57 -14.91 -15.16
C HIS A 77 6.36 -13.42 -14.89
N LEU A 78 5.61 -12.74 -15.75
CA LEU A 78 5.37 -11.30 -15.68
C LEU A 78 3.93 -11.01 -15.27
N ILE A 79 3.75 -9.85 -14.64
CA ILE A 79 2.44 -9.22 -14.51
C ILE A 79 2.07 -8.58 -15.84
N ASP A 80 0.96 -9.01 -16.40
CA ASP A 80 0.43 -8.52 -17.67
C ASP A 80 -0.47 -7.31 -17.46
N GLN A 81 -1.36 -7.39 -16.48
CA GLN A 81 -2.32 -6.34 -16.17
C GLN A 81 -2.56 -6.32 -14.67
N VAL A 82 -2.85 -5.12 -14.16
CA VAL A 82 -3.30 -4.88 -12.79
C VAL A 82 -4.55 -4.03 -12.86
N GLU A 83 -5.64 -4.49 -12.27
CA GLU A 83 -6.89 -3.74 -12.21
C GLU A 83 -6.76 -2.60 -11.20
N ASP A 84 -7.26 -1.41 -11.55
CA ASP A 84 -7.28 -0.26 -10.65
C ASP A 84 -8.07 -0.56 -9.37
N ASP A 85 -7.60 0.00 -8.24
CA ASP A 85 -8.16 -0.21 -6.89
C ASP A 85 -8.23 -1.68 -6.42
N SER A 86 -7.66 -2.62 -7.17
CA SER A 86 -7.58 -4.02 -6.77
C SER A 86 -6.56 -4.25 -5.64
N PRO A 87 -6.63 -5.40 -4.95
CA PRO A 87 -5.61 -5.78 -3.98
C PRO A 87 -4.18 -5.77 -4.53
N ALA A 88 -3.98 -6.15 -5.80
CA ALA A 88 -2.68 -6.09 -6.47
C ALA A 88 -2.22 -4.65 -6.70
N TYR A 89 -3.11 -3.77 -7.14
CA TYR A 89 -2.81 -2.35 -7.32
C TYR A 89 -2.36 -1.70 -6.01
N ILE A 90 -3.13 -1.93 -4.94
CA ILE A 90 -2.86 -1.44 -3.58
C ILE A 90 -1.54 -2.02 -3.02
N ALA A 91 -1.26 -3.29 -3.32
CA ALA A 91 0.01 -3.94 -2.96
C ALA A 91 1.22 -3.40 -3.75
N GLY A 92 1.00 -2.54 -4.75
CA GLY A 92 2.06 -1.87 -5.50
C GLY A 92 2.59 -2.65 -6.71
N LEU A 93 1.90 -3.72 -7.12
CA LEU A 93 2.20 -4.47 -8.34
C LEU A 93 1.93 -3.60 -9.56
N ARG A 94 2.77 -3.69 -10.58
CA ARG A 94 2.59 -2.98 -11.84
C ARG A 94 2.82 -3.93 -13.02
N GLU A 95 2.32 -3.54 -14.19
CA GLU A 95 2.62 -4.22 -15.45
C GLU A 95 4.14 -4.36 -15.65
N ASP A 96 4.53 -5.47 -16.27
CA ASP A 96 5.91 -5.91 -16.53
C ASP A 96 6.75 -6.27 -15.29
N ASP A 97 6.20 -6.21 -14.07
CA ASP A 97 6.89 -6.76 -12.90
C ASP A 97 7.12 -8.27 -13.06
N ILE A 98 8.35 -8.71 -12.79
CA ILE A 98 8.75 -10.13 -12.92
C ILE A 98 8.69 -10.81 -11.56
N ILE A 99 7.93 -11.90 -11.45
CA ILE A 99 7.82 -12.68 -10.21
C ILE A 99 9.04 -13.58 -10.05
N LEU A 100 9.78 -13.38 -8.96
CA LEU A 100 10.94 -14.20 -8.60
C LEU A 100 10.58 -15.24 -7.53
N TYR A 101 9.82 -14.80 -6.52
CA TYR A 101 9.35 -15.65 -5.42
C TYR A 101 7.88 -15.39 -5.12
N ALA A 102 7.18 -16.46 -4.75
CA ALA A 102 5.87 -16.40 -4.12
C ALA A 102 5.95 -17.16 -2.79
N ASP A 103 5.64 -16.45 -1.70
CA ASP A 103 6.07 -16.75 -0.34
C ASP A 103 7.56 -17.14 -0.32
N LYS A 104 7.85 -18.35 0.17
CA LYS A 104 9.21 -18.88 0.33
C LYS A 104 9.65 -19.72 -0.87
N LYS A 105 8.89 -19.72 -1.97
CA LYS A 105 9.14 -20.58 -3.13
C LYS A 105 9.67 -19.78 -4.31
N ASN A 106 10.85 -20.16 -4.83
CA ASN A 106 11.35 -19.64 -6.10
C ASN A 106 10.45 -20.13 -7.24
N VAL A 107 9.97 -19.20 -8.07
CA VAL A 107 9.05 -19.52 -9.17
C VAL A 107 9.72 -19.51 -10.55
N GLN A 108 10.97 -19.05 -10.65
CA GLN A 108 11.67 -18.87 -11.93
C GLN A 108 11.86 -20.20 -12.69
N GLN A 109 11.97 -21.31 -11.95
CA GLN A 109 12.13 -22.65 -12.53
C GLN A 109 10.79 -23.39 -12.71
N LEU A 110 9.66 -22.77 -12.34
CA LEU A 110 8.34 -23.37 -12.48
C LEU A 110 7.73 -23.04 -13.84
N THR A 111 6.85 -23.92 -14.32
CA THR A 111 6.06 -23.65 -15.52
C THR A 111 5.00 -22.58 -15.25
N HIS A 112 4.47 -21.95 -16.30
CA HIS A 112 3.39 -20.94 -16.16
C HIS A 112 2.18 -21.49 -15.39
N ASP A 113 1.80 -22.74 -15.70
CA ASP A 113 0.66 -23.39 -15.05
C ASP A 113 0.95 -23.71 -13.59
N ASP A 114 2.16 -24.15 -13.25
CA ASP A 114 2.56 -24.38 -11.87
C ASP A 114 2.51 -23.10 -11.03
N VAL A 115 2.92 -21.95 -11.60
CA VAL A 115 2.85 -20.65 -10.91
C VAL A 115 1.40 -20.22 -10.72
N LYS A 116 0.55 -20.34 -11.74
CA LYS A 116 -0.89 -20.06 -11.61
C LYS A 116 -1.55 -20.93 -10.54
N ILE A 117 -1.24 -22.23 -10.53
CA ILE A 117 -1.74 -23.17 -9.52
C ILE A 117 -1.22 -22.79 -8.14
N LEU A 118 0.06 -22.41 -8.01
CA LEU A 118 0.66 -21.98 -6.75
C LEU A 118 -0.06 -20.75 -6.20
N ILE A 119 -0.19 -19.68 -6.99
CA ILE A 119 -0.84 -18.43 -6.54
C ILE A 119 -2.29 -18.71 -6.11
N ARG A 120 -3.04 -19.51 -6.87
CA ARG A 120 -4.40 -19.91 -6.48
C ARG A 120 -4.44 -20.75 -5.21
N LYS A 121 -3.47 -21.64 -5.00
CA LYS A 121 -3.39 -22.43 -3.75
C LYS A 121 -3.09 -21.52 -2.55
N LEU A 122 -2.18 -20.57 -2.71
CA LEU A 122 -1.84 -19.60 -1.67
C LEU A 122 -3.02 -18.69 -1.35
N SER A 123 -3.83 -18.29 -2.35
CA SER A 123 -5.01 -17.44 -2.14
C SER A 123 -6.15 -18.09 -1.34
N ILE A 124 -6.15 -19.43 -1.30
CA ILE A 124 -7.09 -20.22 -0.51
C ILE A 124 -6.53 -20.48 0.88
N LYS A 125 -5.24 -20.79 0.97
CA LYS A 125 -4.59 -21.23 2.21
C LYS A 125 -4.22 -20.08 3.14
N ASN A 126 -3.75 -18.97 2.58
CA ASN A 126 -3.20 -17.86 3.33
C ASN A 126 -4.13 -16.65 3.24
N MET A 127 -4.04 -15.76 4.23
CA MET A 127 -4.67 -14.44 4.14
C MET A 127 -3.86 -13.49 3.24
N ASP A 128 -2.54 -13.58 3.33
CA ASP A 128 -1.59 -12.75 2.58
C ASP A 128 -0.65 -13.63 1.75
N ILE A 129 -0.26 -13.15 0.56
CA ILE A 129 0.77 -13.76 -0.28
C ILE A 129 1.95 -12.79 -0.37
N ASP A 130 3.12 -13.24 0.02
CA ASP A 130 4.36 -12.48 -0.09
C ASP A 130 4.97 -12.67 -1.50
N LEU A 131 5.24 -11.60 -2.23
CA LEU A 131 5.85 -11.63 -3.55
C LEU A 131 7.17 -10.85 -3.55
N ILE A 132 8.20 -11.47 -4.12
CA ILE A 132 9.45 -10.78 -4.47
C ILE A 132 9.48 -10.64 -5.98
N LEU A 133 9.56 -9.39 -6.43
CA LEU A 133 9.45 -8.99 -7.84
C LEU A 133 10.68 -8.18 -8.27
N MET A 134 10.91 -8.11 -9.59
CA MET A 134 11.89 -7.23 -10.23
C MET A 134 11.20 -6.27 -11.21
#